data_AF-A0A3E5E2Z6-F1
#
_entry.id   AF-A0A3E5E2Z6-F1
#
_cell.length_a   1.000
_cell.length_b   1.000
_cell.length_c   1.000
_cell.angle_alpha   90.00
_cell.angle_beta   90.00
_cell.angle_gamma   90.00
#
_symmetry.space_group_name_H-M   'P 1'
#
loop_
_entity.id
_entity.type
_entity.pdbx_description
1 polymer ?
#
loop_
_entity_poly.entity_id
_entity_poly.type
_entity_poly.pdbx_seq_one_letter_code
_entity_poly.pdbx_strand_id
1 'polypeptide(L)'
;MKKLISRYWLVLVALVSVCMFTACSSDDDDAVTPVFPQVQTIAGAAGEVKEFTFDANESWSLSSNKIWCKIAQNDGENGFVINGTAGKQTVKVTLTDDDASKDLSVAQLNLKMGAQEVTIAEVHRSAAGYELKVFDIDGNDITETGIEAGYNEYKKFTVKANYRFAVTNMPNWVELDGGFMVGRPHEAVAGGAMFKEGVKNAKYAIAKNEGEFITFASEDGKAEVSVPVIYNGMPTNTMDVTYPTSTPWADWTVSLDGKTFSQTGTTGVTGEETTNKFTFSNFVPFTLKTAADDYTLVVFKVQSWGLEPVYERFVKTTGEGGDIRLTIDALESGERECYVYALPTAEYEALGNPEKMIDEEDPNAVSWLYNKYFLMRFTQKENKAEAGDESAAPIIKLMNYLDVACTKDVNGMYKEVASSYLNYNGDEIYVASAEVGSSLTVNPNIKNWDPTTMMETGYLYMIGSDGQEIVPEPSMDENENWIFAFLLPDTAPVYMAFQDNGKVVKVLVVEPTYNQSKKHTSFSKISK
;
A
#
# COMPACT_ATOMS: atom_id res chain seq x y z
N MET A 1 51.44 -17.93 -14.93
CA MET A 1 52.11 -16.60 -15.01
C MET A 1 51.04 -15.53 -14.92
N LYS A 2 51.26 -14.56 -14.02
CA LYS A 2 50.30 -13.56 -13.53
C LYS A 2 49.75 -12.67 -14.65
N LYS A 3 48.42 -12.51 -14.74
CA LYS A 3 47.78 -11.32 -15.32
C LYS A 3 46.81 -10.77 -14.28
N LEU A 4 47.00 -9.49 -13.98
CA LEU A 4 46.41 -8.78 -12.86
C LEU A 4 44.90 -8.62 -13.02
N ILE A 5 44.16 -9.00 -11.98
CA ILE A 5 42.80 -8.56 -11.74
C ILE A 5 42.87 -7.06 -11.43
N SER A 6 42.43 -6.24 -12.38
CA SER A 6 42.40 -4.78 -12.27
C SER A 6 41.43 -4.37 -11.16
N ARG A 7 42.00 -3.96 -10.03
CA ARG A 7 41.31 -3.37 -8.88
C ARG A 7 41.04 -1.88 -9.15
N TYR A 8 40.08 -1.58 -10.01
CA TYR A 8 39.54 -0.22 -10.18
C TYR A 8 38.02 -0.20 -9.95
N TRP A 9 37.57 -0.76 -8.81
CA TRP A 9 36.15 -0.68 -8.39
C TRP A 9 35.95 0.00 -7.04
N LEU A 10 36.94 0.65 -6.47
CA LEU A 10 36.74 1.46 -5.26
C LEU A 10 37.71 2.62 -5.30
N VAL A 11 37.19 3.81 -5.65
CA VAL A 11 37.57 5.17 -5.19
C VAL A 11 37.09 6.16 -6.25
N LEU A 12 35.85 6.65 -6.10
CA LEU A 12 35.47 7.99 -6.53
C LEU A 12 34.24 8.49 -5.76
N VAL A 13 34.33 8.45 -4.43
CA VAL A 13 33.50 9.27 -3.54
C VAL A 13 34.44 9.82 -2.47
N ALA A 14 35.16 10.90 -2.78
CA ALA A 14 35.87 11.69 -1.78
C ALA A 14 36.23 13.08 -2.34
N LEU A 15 35.70 14.11 -1.67
CA LEU A 15 36.08 15.53 -1.68
C LEU A 15 35.96 16.31 -2.99
N VAL A 16 34.78 16.92 -3.18
CA VAL A 16 34.71 18.27 -3.75
C VAL A 16 35.32 19.23 -2.72
N SER A 17 36.61 19.51 -2.85
CA SER A 17 37.29 20.59 -2.14
C SER A 17 36.93 21.91 -2.82
N VAL A 18 35.93 22.62 -2.29
CA VAL A 18 35.70 24.03 -2.65
C VAL A 18 36.72 24.88 -1.90
N CYS A 19 37.80 25.23 -2.58
CA CYS A 19 38.58 26.41 -2.21
C CYS A 19 37.71 27.64 -2.48
N MET A 20 37.21 28.26 -1.41
CA MET A 20 36.61 29.60 -1.48
C MET A 20 37.70 30.61 -1.84
N PHE A 21 37.73 31.05 -3.10
CA PHE A 21 38.30 32.35 -3.44
C PHE A 21 37.14 33.30 -3.71
N THR A 22 36.89 34.17 -2.74
CA THR A 22 36.11 35.38 -2.92
C THR A 22 36.87 36.30 -3.88
N ALA A 23 36.29 36.54 -5.06
CA ALA A 23 36.57 37.74 -5.84
C ALA A 23 35.22 38.35 -6.22
N CYS A 24 34.88 39.44 -5.54
CA CYS A 24 33.70 40.24 -5.81
C CYS A 24 33.80 40.84 -7.22
N SER A 25 32.82 40.55 -8.06
CA SER A 25 32.41 41.44 -9.14
C SER A 25 30.89 41.44 -9.17
N SER A 26 30.35 42.62 -8.93
CA SER A 26 28.97 43.07 -9.01
C SER A 26 28.28 42.73 -10.33
N ASP A 27 26.95 42.54 -10.22
CA ASP A 27 25.93 42.33 -11.26
C ASP A 27 25.89 40.93 -11.90
N ASP A 28 24.98 40.08 -11.42
CA ASP A 28 23.98 39.43 -12.29
C ASP A 28 22.87 38.74 -11.47
N ASP A 29 21.63 39.08 -11.84
CA ASP A 29 20.36 38.55 -11.35
C ASP A 29 20.22 37.03 -11.60
N ASP A 30 19.55 36.32 -10.67
CA ASP A 30 18.90 35.01 -10.88
C ASP A 30 19.70 33.89 -11.59
N ALA A 31 21.01 33.76 -11.34
CA ALA A 31 21.77 32.61 -11.84
C ALA A 31 21.30 31.29 -11.17
N VAL A 32 20.51 30.50 -11.91
CA VAL A 32 20.18 29.11 -11.56
C VAL A 32 21.49 28.33 -11.44
N THR A 33 21.62 27.48 -10.41
CA THR A 33 22.79 26.60 -10.26
C THR A 33 22.59 25.36 -11.11
N PRO A 34 23.52 25.00 -12.02
CA PRO A 34 23.39 23.82 -12.86
C PRO A 34 23.26 22.52 -12.05
N VAL A 35 22.28 21.69 -12.39
CA VAL A 35 22.07 20.36 -11.82
C VAL A 35 22.26 19.32 -12.92
N PHE A 36 23.33 18.53 -12.83
CA PHE A 36 23.67 17.53 -13.83
C PHE A 36 23.05 16.15 -13.51
N PRO A 37 22.58 15.42 -14.54
CA PRO A 37 22.15 14.03 -14.38
C PRO A 37 23.33 13.10 -14.12
N GLN A 38 23.05 11.88 -13.65
CA GLN A 38 24.06 10.82 -13.56
C GLN A 38 24.50 10.33 -14.95
N VAL A 39 25.74 9.84 -15.04
CA VAL A 39 26.28 9.26 -16.27
C VAL A 39 25.46 8.02 -16.66
N GLN A 40 25.01 7.97 -17.91
CA GLN A 40 24.33 6.81 -18.51
C GLN A 40 25.22 6.10 -19.53
N THR A 41 25.10 4.78 -19.66
CA THR A 41 25.80 4.01 -20.70
C THR A 41 24.84 3.68 -21.85
N ILE A 42 25.26 3.97 -23.08
CA ILE A 42 24.51 3.67 -24.31
C ILE A 42 25.37 2.72 -25.14
N ALA A 43 24.91 1.49 -25.38
CA ALA A 43 25.68 0.52 -26.18
C ALA A 43 24.94 0.08 -27.44
N GLY A 44 25.66 0.00 -28.56
CA GLY A 44 25.11 -0.41 -29.85
C GLY A 44 26.15 -0.81 -30.88
N ALA A 45 25.68 -1.37 -31.98
CA ALA A 45 26.50 -1.67 -33.14
C ALA A 45 26.78 -0.42 -33.98
N ALA A 46 27.83 -0.47 -34.79
CA ALA A 46 28.08 0.56 -35.79
C ALA A 46 26.93 0.55 -36.83
N GLY A 47 26.43 1.74 -37.17
CA GLY A 47 25.25 1.97 -38.01
C GLY A 47 23.95 2.20 -37.22
N GLU A 48 23.91 1.94 -35.91
CA GLU A 48 22.69 2.09 -35.10
C GLU A 48 22.42 3.54 -34.68
N VAL A 49 21.14 3.84 -34.52
CA VAL A 49 20.66 5.09 -33.91
C VAL A 49 19.97 4.74 -32.59
N LYS A 50 20.39 5.37 -31.50
CA LYS A 50 19.82 5.21 -30.16
C LYS A 50 19.16 6.50 -29.70
N GLU A 51 18.19 6.40 -28.80
CA GLU A 51 17.62 7.56 -28.11
C GLU A 51 18.33 7.75 -26.77
N PHE A 52 18.59 9.00 -26.39
CA PHE A 52 19.19 9.38 -25.13
C PHE A 52 18.36 10.48 -24.48
N THR A 53 17.93 10.26 -23.24
CA THR A 53 17.07 11.19 -22.49
C THR A 53 17.79 11.70 -21.25
N PHE A 54 17.71 13.00 -21.01
CA PHE A 54 18.31 13.65 -19.84
C PHE A 54 17.52 14.90 -19.43
N ASP A 55 17.65 15.29 -18.17
CA ASP A 55 17.08 16.52 -17.63
C ASP A 55 18.14 17.63 -17.57
N ALA A 56 17.74 18.84 -17.94
CA ALA A 56 18.54 20.05 -17.79
C ALA A 56 17.69 21.13 -17.12
N ASN A 57 18.18 21.77 -16.06
CA ASN A 57 17.43 22.78 -15.31
C ASN A 57 17.57 24.20 -15.88
N GLU A 58 18.38 24.37 -16.92
CA GLU A 58 18.70 25.65 -17.56
C GLU A 58 19.14 25.40 -19.01
N SER A 59 19.42 26.46 -19.78
CA SER A 59 19.90 26.33 -21.16
C SER A 59 21.22 25.57 -21.21
N TRP A 60 21.36 24.72 -22.23
CA TRP A 60 22.43 23.73 -22.27
C TRP A 60 23.02 23.55 -23.66
N SER A 61 24.23 22.97 -23.68
CA SER A 61 24.94 22.51 -24.88
C SER A 61 25.43 21.08 -24.67
N LEU A 62 25.08 20.15 -25.54
CA LEU A 62 25.54 18.76 -25.50
C LEU A 62 26.55 18.55 -26.62
N SER A 63 27.72 17.98 -26.31
CA SER A 63 28.77 17.72 -27.29
C SER A 63 29.27 16.27 -27.24
N SER A 64 29.67 15.73 -28.39
CA SER A 64 30.31 14.42 -28.53
C SER A 64 31.81 14.57 -28.79
N ASN A 65 32.63 13.76 -28.10
CA ASN A 65 34.09 13.79 -28.26
C ASN A 65 34.65 12.84 -29.35
N LYS A 66 33.80 12.12 -30.10
CA LYS A 66 34.21 11.22 -31.19
C LYS A 66 33.45 11.51 -32.48
N ILE A 67 34.18 11.49 -33.60
CA ILE A 67 33.65 11.79 -34.94
C ILE A 67 32.57 10.77 -35.38
N TRP A 68 32.67 9.53 -34.91
CA TRP A 68 31.68 8.50 -35.23
C TRP A 68 30.39 8.61 -34.41
N CYS A 69 30.39 9.39 -33.31
CA CYS A 69 29.23 9.54 -32.45
C CYS A 69 28.56 10.89 -32.76
N LYS A 70 27.53 10.86 -33.59
CA LYS A 70 26.77 12.06 -33.99
C LYS A 70 25.51 12.18 -33.14
N ILE A 71 25.08 13.41 -32.87
CA ILE A 71 23.92 13.72 -32.05
C ILE A 71 22.96 14.65 -32.80
N ALA A 72 21.66 14.45 -32.63
CA ALA A 72 20.61 15.26 -33.26
C ALA A 72 19.41 15.45 -32.32
N GLN A 73 18.74 16.59 -32.43
CA GLN A 73 17.48 16.89 -31.73
C GLN A 73 16.35 17.04 -32.76
N ASN A 74 15.15 16.53 -32.46
CA ASN A 74 13.92 16.73 -33.25
C ASN A 74 14.06 16.47 -34.78
N ASP A 75 14.70 15.36 -35.17
CA ASP A 75 14.98 14.99 -36.57
C ASP A 75 15.81 16.02 -37.36
N GLY A 76 16.50 16.93 -36.68
CA GLY A 76 17.47 17.84 -37.27
C GLY A 76 18.71 17.10 -37.82
N GLU A 77 19.60 17.86 -38.48
CA GLU A 77 20.83 17.29 -39.01
C GLU A 77 21.75 16.74 -37.91
N ASN A 78 22.36 15.58 -38.18
CA ASN A 78 23.35 14.96 -37.31
C ASN A 78 24.58 15.87 -37.14
N GLY A 79 24.82 16.33 -35.90
CA GLY A 79 25.94 17.18 -35.52
C GLY A 79 26.84 16.58 -34.45
N PHE A 80 27.82 17.37 -33.99
CA PHE A 80 28.69 17.03 -32.85
C PHE A 80 28.39 17.86 -31.61
N VAL A 81 27.65 18.96 -31.79
CA VAL A 81 27.22 19.87 -30.74
C VAL A 81 25.80 20.29 -31.05
N ILE A 82 24.91 20.15 -30.07
CA ILE A 82 23.52 20.62 -30.12
C ILE A 82 23.23 21.44 -28.87
N ASN A 83 22.25 22.34 -28.94
CA ASN A 83 21.89 23.23 -27.84
C ASN A 83 20.39 23.19 -27.62
N GLY A 84 19.96 23.44 -26.39
CA GLY A 84 18.53 23.51 -26.07
C GLY A 84 18.24 24.34 -24.83
N THR A 85 16.96 24.39 -24.47
CA THR A 85 16.44 25.06 -23.28
C THR A 85 16.26 24.09 -22.13
N ALA A 86 16.03 24.62 -20.93
CA ALA A 86 15.67 23.81 -19.76
C ALA A 86 14.48 22.87 -20.02
N GLY A 87 14.41 21.79 -19.25
CA GLY A 87 13.40 20.75 -19.30
C GLY A 87 13.99 19.39 -19.65
N LYS A 88 13.12 18.37 -19.68
CA LYS A 88 13.45 17.01 -20.10
C LYS A 88 13.70 16.97 -21.61
N GLN A 89 14.86 16.45 -22.01
CA GLN A 89 15.32 16.39 -23.40
C GLN A 89 15.42 14.94 -23.86
N THR A 90 15.09 14.69 -25.13
CA THR A 90 15.38 13.42 -25.81
C THR A 90 16.09 13.72 -27.13
N VAL A 91 17.24 13.10 -27.34
CA VAL A 91 18.10 13.29 -28.52
C VAL A 91 18.41 11.95 -29.17
N LYS A 92 18.69 11.96 -30.47
CA LYS A 92 19.17 10.79 -31.22
C LYS A 92 20.69 10.76 -31.20
N VAL A 93 21.26 9.62 -30.88
CA VAL A 93 22.69 9.32 -30.90
C VAL A 93 22.95 8.32 -32.02
N THR A 94 23.59 8.76 -33.09
CA THR A 94 23.96 7.92 -34.23
C THR A 94 25.39 7.42 -34.07
N LEU A 95 25.56 6.11 -34.03
CA LEU A 95 26.85 5.44 -34.04
C LEU A 95 27.18 5.16 -35.51
N THR A 96 28.01 5.96 -36.18
CA THR A 96 28.27 5.78 -37.62
C THR A 96 28.95 4.45 -37.90
N ASP A 97 28.64 3.87 -39.07
CA ASP A 97 29.26 2.68 -39.63
C ASP A 97 30.65 2.95 -40.24
N ASP A 98 30.92 4.20 -40.61
CA ASP A 98 32.22 4.68 -41.08
C ASP A 98 33.38 4.26 -40.14
N ASP A 99 34.41 3.66 -40.75
CA ASP A 99 35.63 3.17 -40.11
C ASP A 99 35.35 2.43 -38.78
N ALA A 100 34.39 1.51 -38.80
CA ALA A 100 34.05 0.69 -37.64
C ALA A 100 35.30 -0.06 -37.11
N SER A 101 35.63 0.21 -35.85
CA SER A 101 36.82 -0.30 -35.17
C SER A 101 36.77 -1.83 -35.02
N LYS A 102 37.95 -2.47 -34.89
CA LYS A 102 38.08 -3.90 -34.54
C LYS A 102 38.06 -4.17 -33.03
N ASP A 103 38.00 -3.10 -32.24
CA ASP A 103 37.86 -3.11 -30.79
C ASP A 103 36.71 -2.17 -30.38
N LEU A 104 36.15 -2.41 -29.19
CA LEU A 104 35.13 -1.54 -28.59
C LEU A 104 35.64 -0.08 -28.57
N SER A 105 34.81 0.87 -29.00
CA SER A 105 35.15 2.29 -28.98
C SER A 105 34.16 3.06 -28.12
N VAL A 106 34.66 3.95 -27.27
CA VAL A 106 33.82 4.75 -26.37
C VAL A 106 33.89 6.23 -26.77
N ALA A 107 32.73 6.85 -26.88
CA ALA A 107 32.54 8.30 -26.97
C ALA A 107 31.90 8.81 -25.67
N GLN A 108 32.19 10.05 -25.31
CA GLN A 108 31.59 10.73 -24.16
C GLN A 108 30.71 11.85 -24.69
N LEU A 109 29.49 11.94 -24.14
CA LEU A 109 28.60 13.06 -24.32
C LEU A 109 28.73 14.02 -23.13
N ASN A 110 29.24 15.21 -23.39
CA ASN A 110 29.47 16.24 -22.39
C ASN A 110 28.35 17.28 -22.43
N LEU A 111 27.65 17.45 -21.32
CA LEU A 111 26.64 18.47 -21.13
C LEU A 111 27.30 19.69 -20.49
N LYS A 112 27.11 20.85 -21.11
CA LYS A 112 27.47 22.15 -20.58
C LYS A 112 26.23 22.93 -20.18
N MET A 113 26.18 23.40 -18.95
CA MET A 113 25.15 24.28 -18.40
C MET A 113 25.83 25.42 -17.65
N GLY A 114 25.50 26.66 -18.01
CA GLY A 114 26.23 27.84 -17.56
C GLY A 114 27.74 27.74 -17.84
N ALA A 115 28.55 27.89 -16.78
CA ALA A 115 30.01 27.80 -16.85
C ALA A 115 30.57 26.38 -16.62
N GLN A 116 29.72 25.39 -16.32
CA GLN A 116 30.15 24.03 -15.95
C GLN A 116 29.91 23.04 -17.10
N GLU A 117 30.80 22.05 -17.24
CA GLU A 117 30.69 20.98 -18.23
C GLU A 117 31.00 19.63 -17.57
N VAL A 118 30.14 18.64 -17.80
CA VAL A 118 30.23 17.30 -17.20
C VAL A 118 29.85 16.25 -18.23
N THR A 119 30.54 15.10 -18.24
CA THR A 119 30.11 13.93 -19.03
C THR A 119 28.83 13.36 -18.44
N ILE A 120 27.78 13.21 -19.25
CA ILE A 120 26.49 12.66 -18.82
C ILE A 120 26.13 11.36 -19.53
N ALA A 121 26.89 10.96 -20.56
CA ALA A 121 26.76 9.62 -21.13
C ALA A 121 28.07 9.10 -21.71
N GLU A 122 28.24 7.78 -21.65
CA GLU A 122 29.27 7.02 -22.36
C GLU A 122 28.61 6.17 -23.45
N VAL A 123 28.95 6.44 -24.70
CA VAL A 123 28.43 5.72 -25.88
C VAL A 123 29.45 4.68 -26.28
N HIS A 124 29.09 3.41 -26.20
CA HIS A 124 29.90 2.25 -26.52
C HIS A 124 29.52 1.73 -27.91
N ARG A 125 30.41 1.92 -28.89
CA ARG A 125 30.28 1.35 -30.23
C ARG A 125 31.01 0.02 -30.29
N SER A 126 30.25 -1.05 -30.50
CA SER A 126 30.76 -2.41 -30.65
C SER A 126 31.75 -2.54 -31.80
N ALA A 127 32.70 -3.45 -31.65
CA ALA A 127 33.62 -3.82 -32.71
C ALA A 127 32.87 -4.36 -33.94
N ALA A 128 33.41 -4.08 -35.13
CA ALA A 128 32.83 -4.52 -36.39
C ALA A 128 32.75 -6.05 -36.48
N GLY A 129 31.59 -6.57 -36.93
CA GLY A 129 31.35 -7.99 -37.14
C GLY A 129 30.73 -8.73 -35.96
N TYR A 130 30.44 -8.05 -34.85
CA TYR A 130 29.68 -8.60 -33.73
C TYR A 130 28.19 -8.33 -33.97
N GLU A 131 27.39 -9.39 -33.96
CA GLU A 131 25.95 -9.31 -34.15
C GLU A 131 25.25 -10.05 -33.02
N LEU A 132 24.27 -9.39 -32.40
CA LEU A 132 23.35 -9.97 -31.44
C LEU A 132 21.96 -9.44 -31.71
N LYS A 133 20.99 -10.34 -31.74
CA LYS A 133 19.57 -10.02 -31.90
C LYS A 133 18.74 -10.74 -30.84
N VAL A 134 17.70 -10.06 -30.38
CA VAL A 134 16.70 -10.60 -29.47
C VAL A 134 15.40 -10.79 -30.23
N PHE A 135 14.74 -11.92 -30.00
CA PHE A 135 13.50 -12.28 -30.67
C PHE A 135 12.41 -12.57 -29.64
N ASP A 136 11.17 -12.18 -29.94
CA ASP A 136 10.01 -12.63 -29.19
C ASP A 136 9.69 -14.12 -29.51
N ILE A 137 8.60 -14.63 -28.92
CA ILE A 137 8.17 -16.02 -29.12
C ILE A 137 7.69 -16.31 -30.55
N ASP A 138 7.23 -15.28 -31.26
CA ASP A 138 6.76 -15.36 -32.64
C ASP A 138 7.94 -15.25 -33.65
N GLY A 139 9.14 -14.95 -33.16
CA GLY A 139 10.36 -14.83 -33.95
C GLY A 139 10.60 -13.44 -34.55
N ASN A 140 9.87 -12.42 -34.10
CA ASN A 140 10.11 -11.04 -34.51
C ASN A 140 11.34 -10.47 -33.80
N ASP A 141 12.16 -9.69 -34.51
CA ASP A 141 13.32 -9.01 -33.93
C ASP A 141 12.86 -7.87 -33.02
N ILE A 142 13.10 -8.03 -31.72
CA ILE A 142 12.73 -7.07 -30.66
C ILE A 142 13.92 -6.34 -30.08
N THR A 143 15.08 -6.41 -30.73
CA THR A 143 16.32 -5.75 -30.27
C THR A 143 16.13 -4.24 -30.05
N GLU A 144 15.28 -3.61 -30.88
CA GLU A 144 14.96 -2.18 -30.77
C GLU A 144 13.63 -1.89 -30.07
N THR A 145 12.62 -2.75 -30.23
CA THR A 145 11.28 -2.54 -29.63
C THR A 145 11.29 -2.82 -28.13
N GLY A 146 12.13 -3.76 -27.70
CA GLY A 146 12.42 -4.03 -26.30
C GLY A 146 11.91 -5.39 -25.81
N ILE A 147 12.50 -5.83 -24.69
CA ILE A 147 12.09 -7.00 -23.94
C ILE A 147 10.93 -6.60 -23.03
N GLU A 148 9.80 -7.28 -23.15
CA GLU A 148 8.70 -7.12 -22.21
C GLU A 148 8.94 -7.95 -20.95
N ALA A 149 8.86 -7.33 -19.78
CA ALA A 149 8.78 -8.02 -18.51
C ALA A 149 7.32 -8.41 -18.22
N GLY A 150 7.06 -9.67 -17.87
CA GLY A 150 5.71 -10.13 -17.54
C GLY A 150 5.29 -9.82 -16.10
N TYR A 151 3.98 -9.74 -15.85
CA TYR A 151 3.41 -9.60 -14.50
C TYR A 151 3.19 -10.99 -13.88
N ASN A 152 3.88 -11.30 -12.77
CA ASN A 152 3.84 -12.60 -12.08
C ASN A 152 4.20 -13.83 -12.94
N GLU A 153 4.67 -13.62 -14.16
CA GLU A 153 5.12 -14.66 -15.07
C GLU A 153 6.24 -14.15 -15.98
N TYR A 154 7.04 -15.06 -16.50
CA TYR A 154 8.12 -14.72 -17.43
C TYR A 154 7.60 -14.59 -18.85
N LYS A 155 7.68 -13.38 -19.41
CA LYS A 155 7.55 -13.15 -20.86
C LYS A 155 8.81 -13.69 -21.55
N LYS A 156 8.64 -14.73 -22.37
CA LYS A 156 9.76 -15.45 -23.00
C LYS A 156 10.31 -14.71 -24.21
N PHE A 157 11.64 -14.79 -24.39
CA PHE A 157 12.36 -14.29 -25.54
C PHE A 157 13.53 -15.21 -25.88
N THR A 158 14.11 -15.04 -27.07
CA THR A 158 15.29 -15.80 -27.52
C THR A 158 16.39 -14.85 -27.96
N VAL A 159 17.63 -15.10 -27.54
CA VAL A 159 18.80 -14.32 -27.97
C VAL A 159 19.65 -15.17 -28.92
N LYS A 160 20.09 -14.58 -30.03
CA LYS A 160 21.06 -15.19 -30.96
C LYS A 160 22.19 -14.21 -31.19
N ALA A 161 23.43 -14.69 -31.08
CA ALA A 161 24.62 -13.92 -31.37
C ALA A 161 25.65 -14.74 -32.15
N ASN A 162 26.54 -14.09 -32.89
CA ASN A 162 27.68 -14.75 -33.53
C ASN A 162 28.94 -14.83 -32.63
N TYR A 163 28.80 -14.49 -31.34
CA TYR A 163 29.85 -14.52 -30.32
C TYR A 163 29.32 -15.04 -28.98
N ARG A 164 30.23 -15.27 -28.03
CA ARG A 164 29.86 -15.61 -26.64
C ARG A 164 29.44 -14.36 -25.89
N PHE A 165 28.25 -14.37 -25.29
CA PHE A 165 27.75 -13.22 -24.54
C PHE A 165 27.32 -13.59 -23.12
N ALA A 166 27.21 -12.58 -22.28
CA ALA A 166 26.56 -12.63 -20.98
C ALA A 166 25.71 -11.37 -20.78
N VAL A 167 24.62 -11.49 -20.03
CA VAL A 167 23.94 -10.31 -19.47
C VAL A 167 24.82 -9.73 -18.37
N THR A 168 25.15 -8.44 -18.47
CA THR A 168 26.06 -7.74 -17.54
C THR A 168 25.40 -6.59 -16.79
N ASN A 169 24.30 -6.06 -17.32
CA ASN A 169 23.50 -5.04 -16.67
C ASN A 169 22.01 -5.34 -16.89
N MET A 170 21.19 -5.08 -15.88
CA MET A 170 19.75 -5.27 -15.90
C MET A 170 19.10 -4.34 -14.86
N PRO A 171 17.89 -3.80 -15.13
CA PRO A 171 17.19 -2.99 -14.15
C PRO A 171 16.86 -3.80 -12.88
N ASN A 172 16.92 -3.16 -11.72
CA ASN A 172 16.71 -3.82 -10.42
C ASN A 172 15.27 -4.34 -10.19
N TRP A 173 14.31 -3.87 -10.98
CA TRP A 173 12.92 -4.33 -11.02
C TRP A 173 12.67 -5.44 -12.06
N VAL A 174 13.71 -5.94 -12.74
CA VAL A 174 13.59 -7.07 -13.67
C VAL A 174 14.21 -8.32 -13.04
N GLU A 175 13.58 -9.46 -13.26
CA GLU A 175 14.11 -10.78 -12.97
C GLU A 175 14.21 -11.58 -14.28
N LEU A 176 15.37 -12.19 -14.53
CA LEU A 176 15.56 -13.11 -15.66
C LEU A 176 15.20 -14.53 -15.26
N ASP A 177 14.61 -15.26 -16.19
CA ASP A 177 14.39 -16.70 -16.06
C ASP A 177 15.73 -17.41 -15.88
N GLY A 178 15.93 -18.04 -14.71
CA GLY A 178 17.20 -18.65 -14.30
C GLY A 178 18.21 -17.70 -13.64
N GLY A 179 17.89 -16.42 -13.46
CA GLY A 179 18.67 -15.41 -12.73
C GLY A 179 19.90 -14.86 -13.45
N PHE A 180 20.40 -15.55 -14.48
CA PHE A 180 21.50 -15.13 -15.34
C PHE A 180 21.30 -15.66 -16.76
N MET A 181 21.94 -15.03 -17.74
CA MET A 181 21.87 -15.48 -19.14
C MET A 181 23.26 -15.40 -19.79
N VAL A 182 23.70 -16.52 -20.35
CA VAL A 182 24.94 -16.64 -21.12
C VAL A 182 24.67 -17.41 -22.39
N GLY A 183 25.38 -17.08 -23.47
CA GLY A 183 25.19 -17.73 -24.76
C GLY A 183 26.48 -18.07 -25.48
N ARG A 184 26.37 -19.07 -26.36
CA ARG A 184 27.45 -19.50 -27.25
C ARG A 184 27.25 -18.94 -28.66
N PRO A 185 28.33 -18.81 -29.44
CA PRO A 185 28.23 -18.34 -30.81
C PRO A 185 27.30 -19.24 -31.63
N HIS A 186 26.38 -18.63 -32.37
CA HIS A 186 25.43 -19.27 -33.27
C HIS A 186 24.42 -20.24 -32.63
N GLU A 187 24.34 -20.26 -31.30
CA GLU A 187 23.34 -21.01 -30.56
C GLU A 187 22.25 -20.06 -30.06
N ALA A 188 20.99 -20.47 -30.21
CA ALA A 188 19.85 -19.72 -29.66
C ALA A 188 19.73 -20.01 -28.17
N VAL A 189 19.60 -18.95 -27.36
CA VAL A 189 19.42 -19.06 -25.91
C VAL A 189 18.03 -18.56 -25.57
N ALA A 190 17.19 -19.44 -25.03
CA ALA A 190 15.90 -19.05 -24.48
C ALA A 190 16.08 -18.37 -23.13
N GLY A 191 15.32 -17.31 -22.91
CA GLY A 191 15.23 -16.62 -21.63
C GLY A 191 13.81 -16.12 -21.39
N GLY A 192 13.64 -15.36 -20.31
CA GLY A 192 12.41 -14.64 -20.05
C GLY A 192 12.65 -13.53 -19.05
N ALA A 193 11.81 -12.50 -19.09
CA ALA A 193 11.85 -11.39 -18.16
C ALA A 193 10.52 -11.29 -17.39
N MET A 194 10.62 -11.06 -16.09
CA MET A 194 9.49 -10.85 -15.20
C MET A 194 9.71 -9.58 -14.38
N PHE A 195 8.62 -8.89 -14.07
CA PHE A 195 8.63 -7.75 -13.17
C PHE A 195 8.85 -8.23 -11.72
N LYS A 196 9.85 -7.65 -11.06
CA LYS A 196 10.16 -7.89 -9.65
C LYS A 196 9.48 -6.86 -8.78
N GLU A 197 8.44 -7.30 -8.07
CA GLU A 197 7.69 -6.47 -7.15
C GLU A 197 8.54 -5.98 -5.95
N GLY A 198 8.17 -4.81 -5.40
CA GLY A 198 8.82 -4.20 -4.24
C GLY A 198 9.88 -3.15 -4.57
N VAL A 199 10.28 -3.02 -5.83
CA VAL A 199 11.22 -1.98 -6.30
C VAL A 199 10.49 -0.83 -6.99
N LYS A 200 9.58 -1.17 -7.90
CA LYS A 200 8.64 -0.24 -8.55
C LYS A 200 7.20 -0.70 -8.28
N ASN A 201 6.23 0.17 -8.49
CA ASN A 201 4.82 -0.17 -8.31
C ASN A 201 4.30 -0.97 -9.51
N ALA A 202 3.91 -2.22 -9.29
CA ALA A 202 3.42 -3.13 -10.33
C ALA A 202 2.14 -2.64 -11.04
N LYS A 203 1.38 -1.73 -10.43
CA LYS A 203 0.12 -1.21 -11.00
C LYS A 203 0.33 -0.40 -12.28
N TYR A 204 1.52 0.14 -12.50
CA TYR A 204 1.80 1.08 -13.59
C TYR A 204 2.76 0.50 -14.62
N ALA A 205 2.52 0.85 -15.88
CA ALA A 205 3.42 0.53 -16.97
C ALA A 205 4.74 1.31 -16.85
N ILE A 206 5.81 0.72 -17.34
CA ILE A 206 7.13 1.34 -17.52
C ILE A 206 7.38 1.41 -19.01
N ALA A 207 7.40 2.63 -19.52
CA ALA A 207 7.56 2.86 -20.95
C ALA A 207 9.04 2.78 -21.36
N LYS A 208 9.28 2.44 -22.64
CA LYS A 208 10.64 2.38 -23.23
C LYS A 208 11.46 3.66 -23.01
N ASN A 209 10.81 4.82 -23.01
CA ASN A 209 11.44 6.13 -22.84
C ASN A 209 11.89 6.44 -21.40
N GLU A 210 11.58 5.57 -20.43
CA GLU A 210 12.17 5.63 -19.09
C GLU A 210 13.65 5.21 -19.09
N GLY A 211 14.16 4.69 -20.22
CA GLY A 211 15.60 4.58 -20.48
C GLY A 211 16.30 3.42 -19.76
N GLU A 212 15.57 2.35 -19.46
CA GLU A 212 16.11 1.18 -18.79
C GLU A 212 16.36 0.03 -19.77
N PHE A 213 17.52 -0.63 -19.64
CA PHE A 213 18.04 -1.59 -20.62
C PHE A 213 18.59 -2.85 -19.96
N ILE A 214 18.48 -3.98 -20.66
CA ILE A 214 19.34 -5.15 -20.42
C ILE A 214 20.52 -5.06 -21.38
N THR A 215 21.74 -5.16 -20.84
CA THR A 215 22.98 -5.11 -21.62
C THR A 215 23.58 -6.49 -21.78
N PHE A 216 23.73 -6.92 -23.02
CA PHE A 216 24.42 -8.13 -23.42
C PHE A 216 25.85 -7.77 -23.86
N ALA A 217 26.85 -8.29 -23.16
CA ALA A 217 28.25 -8.02 -23.45
C ALA A 217 28.97 -9.28 -23.93
N SER A 218 29.89 -9.12 -24.87
CA SER A 218 30.79 -10.18 -25.33
C SER A 218 31.80 -10.59 -24.25
N GLU A 219 32.13 -11.87 -24.17
CA GLU A 219 33.14 -12.40 -23.22
C GLU A 219 34.52 -11.72 -23.35
N ASP A 220 34.89 -11.25 -24.54
CA ASP A 220 36.16 -10.59 -24.83
C ASP A 220 36.12 -9.05 -24.66
N GLY A 221 34.97 -8.49 -24.26
CA GLY A 221 34.78 -7.05 -24.03
C GLY A 221 34.78 -6.19 -25.30
N LYS A 222 34.54 -6.76 -26.48
CA LYS A 222 34.58 -6.05 -27.76
C LYS A 222 33.23 -5.56 -28.26
N ALA A 223 32.13 -6.09 -27.74
CA ALA A 223 30.79 -5.72 -28.12
C ALA A 223 29.84 -5.68 -26.93
N GLU A 224 28.93 -4.72 -27.00
CA GLU A 224 27.82 -4.54 -26.06
C GLU A 224 26.58 -4.14 -26.84
N VAL A 225 25.46 -4.78 -26.54
CA VAL A 225 24.15 -4.47 -27.11
C VAL A 225 23.19 -4.23 -25.95
N SER A 226 22.64 -3.01 -25.89
CA SER A 226 21.62 -2.65 -24.91
C SER A 226 20.24 -2.70 -25.55
N VAL A 227 19.37 -3.52 -24.96
CA VAL A 227 18.00 -3.75 -25.42
C VAL A 227 17.05 -3.14 -24.40
N PRO A 228 16.12 -2.26 -24.81
CA PRO A 228 15.23 -1.60 -23.86
C PRO A 228 14.35 -2.64 -23.17
N VAL A 229 13.97 -2.36 -21.92
CA VAL A 229 13.00 -3.18 -21.21
C VAL A 229 11.74 -2.37 -20.99
N ILE A 230 10.60 -2.99 -21.25
CA ILE A 230 9.28 -2.41 -21.03
C ILE A 230 8.48 -3.27 -20.05
N TYR A 231 7.54 -2.64 -19.36
CA TYR A 231 6.56 -3.32 -18.54
C TYR A 231 5.18 -2.74 -18.85
N ASN A 232 4.22 -3.59 -19.20
CA ASN A 232 2.88 -3.14 -19.58
C ASN A 232 1.97 -2.84 -18.38
N GLY A 233 2.48 -2.97 -17.15
CA GLY A 233 1.70 -2.84 -15.93
C GLY A 233 0.97 -4.13 -15.56
N MET A 234 0.28 -4.08 -14.43
CA MET A 234 -0.67 -5.11 -14.03
C MET A 234 -1.77 -5.25 -15.10
N PRO A 235 -2.15 -6.48 -15.52
CA PRO A 235 -3.25 -6.68 -16.46
C PRO A 235 -4.55 -6.06 -15.95
N THR A 236 -5.28 -5.37 -16.84
CA THR A 236 -6.47 -4.59 -16.48
C THR A 236 -7.67 -5.41 -16.01
N ASN A 237 -7.64 -6.73 -16.17
CA ASN A 237 -8.67 -7.67 -15.74
C ASN A 237 -8.24 -8.50 -14.51
N THR A 238 -7.16 -8.11 -13.85
CA THR A 238 -6.68 -8.78 -12.64
C THR A 238 -6.92 -7.91 -11.41
N MET A 239 -7.26 -8.56 -10.29
CA MET A 239 -7.35 -7.91 -8.98
C MET A 239 -6.93 -8.89 -7.89
N ASP A 240 -6.20 -8.38 -6.90
CA ASP A 240 -5.99 -9.05 -5.62
C ASP A 240 -6.71 -8.28 -4.51
N VAL A 241 -7.45 -9.00 -3.66
CA VAL A 241 -8.17 -8.44 -2.51
C VAL A 241 -7.48 -8.86 -1.22
N THR A 242 -7.11 -7.89 -0.40
CA THR A 242 -6.66 -8.12 0.98
C THR A 242 -7.81 -7.80 1.92
N TYR A 243 -8.21 -8.82 2.69
CA TYR A 243 -9.34 -8.75 3.62
C TYR A 243 -8.91 -8.22 4.98
N PRO A 244 -9.81 -7.52 5.71
CA PRO A 244 -9.53 -7.02 7.05
C PRO A 244 -9.46 -8.12 8.11
N THR A 245 -9.95 -9.32 7.79
CA THR A 245 -9.95 -10.49 8.65
C THR A 245 -9.49 -11.70 7.85
N SER A 246 -9.04 -12.76 8.51
CA SER A 246 -8.62 -14.01 7.87
C SER A 246 -9.78 -14.82 7.28
N THR A 247 -11.01 -14.33 7.36
CA THR A 247 -12.24 -15.03 6.98
C THR A 247 -13.02 -14.23 5.93
N PRO A 248 -12.61 -14.30 4.64
CA PRO A 248 -13.23 -13.55 3.55
C PRO A 248 -14.76 -13.76 3.45
N TRP A 249 -15.22 -15.00 3.64
CA TRP A 249 -16.64 -15.41 3.53
C TRP A 249 -17.43 -15.33 4.83
N ALA A 250 -17.02 -14.45 5.74
CA ALA A 250 -17.79 -14.26 6.95
C ALA A 250 -19.09 -13.50 6.69
N ASP A 251 -20.12 -13.84 7.44
CA ASP A 251 -21.39 -13.11 7.42
C ASP A 251 -21.27 -11.85 8.27
N TRP A 252 -21.72 -10.72 7.73
CA TRP A 252 -21.72 -9.43 8.41
C TRP A 252 -23.14 -8.98 8.75
N THR A 253 -23.35 -8.51 9.97
CA THR A 253 -24.54 -7.74 10.34
C THR A 253 -24.20 -6.27 10.40
N VAL A 254 -25.05 -5.43 9.80
CA VAL A 254 -24.87 -3.97 9.74
C VAL A 254 -26.04 -3.28 10.41
N SER A 255 -25.76 -2.30 11.26
CA SER A 255 -26.82 -1.51 11.92
C SER A 255 -27.62 -0.68 10.91
N LEU A 256 -28.87 -0.35 11.25
CA LEU A 256 -29.72 0.50 10.41
C LEU A 256 -29.07 1.85 10.07
N ASP A 257 -28.29 2.44 10.97
CA ASP A 257 -27.58 3.70 10.70
C ASP A 257 -26.33 3.52 9.82
N GLY A 258 -25.95 2.28 9.49
CA GLY A 258 -24.77 1.96 8.67
C GLY A 258 -23.43 2.13 9.40
N LYS A 259 -23.44 2.36 10.72
CA LYS A 259 -22.23 2.70 11.48
C LYS A 259 -21.57 1.51 12.20
N THR A 260 -22.25 0.40 12.37
CA THR A 260 -21.70 -0.78 13.07
C THR A 260 -21.72 -1.98 12.15
N PHE A 261 -20.55 -2.58 11.94
CA PHE A 261 -20.36 -3.79 11.14
C PHE A 261 -19.87 -4.89 12.07
N SER A 262 -20.67 -5.93 12.28
CA SER A 262 -20.31 -7.05 13.16
C SER A 262 -20.24 -8.34 12.37
N GLN A 263 -19.12 -9.02 12.45
CA GLN A 263 -18.97 -10.35 11.91
C GLN A 263 -19.76 -11.34 12.79
N THR A 264 -20.74 -12.04 12.22
CA THR A 264 -21.68 -12.90 12.97
C THR A 264 -21.38 -14.39 12.85
N GLY A 265 -20.42 -14.78 12.01
CA GLY A 265 -19.94 -16.16 11.87
C GLY A 265 -19.27 -16.40 10.52
N THR A 266 -18.62 -17.56 10.36
CA THR A 266 -18.10 -18.04 9.08
C THR A 266 -18.95 -19.18 8.55
N THR A 267 -19.45 -19.10 7.33
CA THR A 267 -19.95 -20.27 6.60
C THR A 267 -18.76 -21.00 5.95
N GLY A 268 -17.99 -21.73 6.76
CA GLY A 268 -16.88 -22.55 6.28
C GLY A 268 -17.34 -23.89 5.68
N VAL A 269 -16.71 -24.30 4.57
CA VAL A 269 -16.89 -25.62 3.90
C VAL A 269 -16.45 -26.81 4.77
N THR A 270 -15.78 -26.57 5.91
CA THR A 270 -15.19 -27.61 6.77
C THR A 270 -15.82 -27.75 8.17
N GLY A 271 -16.84 -26.98 8.52
CA GLY A 271 -17.59 -27.17 9.77
C GLY A 271 -16.82 -26.89 11.08
N GLU A 272 -15.67 -26.22 11.03
CA GLU A 272 -15.02 -25.67 12.24
C GLU A 272 -15.42 -24.21 12.43
N GLU A 273 -16.20 -23.93 13.47
CA GLU A 273 -16.52 -22.57 13.90
C GLU A 273 -15.28 -21.89 14.47
N THR A 274 -14.85 -20.80 13.84
CA THR A 274 -13.86 -19.89 14.43
C THR A 274 -14.59 -18.69 15.01
N THR A 275 -14.46 -18.51 16.33
CA THR A 275 -15.26 -17.61 17.17
C THR A 275 -14.75 -16.16 17.23
N ASN A 276 -13.91 -15.74 16.28
CA ASN A 276 -13.37 -14.38 16.30
C ASN A 276 -14.41 -13.39 15.78
N LYS A 277 -15.22 -12.84 16.67
CA LYS A 277 -16.19 -11.78 16.37
C LYS A 277 -15.46 -10.45 16.20
N PHE A 278 -15.30 -9.99 14.95
CA PHE A 278 -14.76 -8.65 14.65
C PHE A 278 -15.89 -7.63 14.52
N THR A 279 -15.68 -6.43 15.06
CA THR A 279 -16.59 -5.30 14.86
C THR A 279 -15.81 -4.10 14.33
N PHE A 280 -16.31 -3.50 13.26
CA PHE A 280 -15.82 -2.24 12.74
C PHE A 280 -16.84 -1.12 12.93
N SER A 281 -16.34 0.08 13.16
CA SER A 281 -17.14 1.30 13.26
C SER A 281 -17.01 2.14 12.00
N ASN A 282 -18.15 2.61 11.47
CA ASN A 282 -18.35 3.45 10.30
C ASN A 282 -17.98 2.84 8.94
N PHE A 283 -16.96 1.97 8.85
CA PHE A 283 -16.54 1.36 7.59
C PHE A 283 -15.83 0.02 7.80
N VAL A 284 -15.77 -0.80 6.75
CA VAL A 284 -14.92 -2.00 6.69
C VAL A 284 -13.73 -1.73 5.77
N PRO A 285 -12.47 -1.90 6.22
CA PRO A 285 -11.31 -1.65 5.39
C PRO A 285 -10.99 -2.84 4.48
N PHE A 286 -10.60 -2.57 3.23
CA PHE A 286 -10.01 -3.56 2.31
C PHE A 286 -8.84 -2.92 1.57
N THR A 287 -7.91 -3.73 1.07
CA THR A 287 -6.92 -3.27 0.09
C THR A 287 -7.14 -3.99 -1.23
N LEU A 288 -7.39 -3.23 -2.29
CA LEU A 288 -7.53 -3.70 -3.65
C LEU A 288 -6.28 -3.38 -4.45
N LYS A 289 -5.68 -4.41 -5.05
CA LYS A 289 -4.59 -4.24 -6.02
C LYS A 289 -5.15 -4.53 -7.40
N THR A 290 -5.33 -3.49 -8.21
CA THR A 290 -5.80 -3.56 -9.61
C THR A 290 -4.99 -2.58 -10.45
N ALA A 291 -5.00 -2.74 -11.77
CA ALA A 291 -4.34 -1.84 -12.70
C ALA A 291 -4.83 -0.40 -12.49
N ALA A 292 -3.89 0.54 -12.29
CA ALA A 292 -4.17 1.96 -12.07
C ALA A 292 -5.22 2.28 -10.99
N ASP A 293 -5.44 1.40 -10.01
CA ASP A 293 -6.48 1.53 -8.97
C ASP A 293 -7.92 1.61 -9.51
N ASP A 294 -8.14 1.17 -10.75
CA ASP A 294 -9.44 1.26 -11.43
C ASP A 294 -10.31 0.02 -11.14
N TYR A 295 -11.47 0.27 -10.51
CA TYR A 295 -12.45 -0.76 -10.18
C TYR A 295 -13.88 -0.22 -10.16
N THR A 296 -14.83 -1.12 -10.36
CA THR A 296 -16.27 -0.88 -10.25
C THR A 296 -16.88 -1.79 -9.19
N LEU A 297 -17.67 -1.21 -8.28
CA LEU A 297 -18.46 -1.98 -7.33
C LEU A 297 -19.68 -2.59 -8.00
N VAL A 298 -19.94 -3.86 -7.71
CA VAL A 298 -21.17 -4.56 -8.08
C VAL A 298 -21.82 -5.05 -6.81
N VAL A 299 -23.09 -4.69 -6.61
CA VAL A 299 -23.86 -5.06 -5.43
C VAL A 299 -25.08 -5.86 -5.88
N PHE A 300 -25.31 -7.01 -5.27
CA PHE A 300 -26.54 -7.78 -5.45
C PHE A 300 -27.36 -7.71 -4.18
N LYS A 301 -28.67 -7.47 -4.30
CA LYS A 301 -29.63 -7.62 -3.22
C LYS A 301 -30.29 -8.99 -3.33
N VAL A 302 -30.47 -9.66 -2.19
CA VAL A 302 -31.22 -10.91 -2.12
C VAL A 302 -32.71 -10.61 -2.14
N GLN A 303 -33.43 -11.25 -3.06
CA GLN A 303 -34.89 -11.22 -3.17
C GLN A 303 -35.45 -12.64 -3.03
N SER A 304 -36.77 -12.77 -2.91
CA SER A 304 -37.42 -14.08 -2.83
C SER A 304 -37.33 -14.90 -4.12
N TRP A 305 -37.01 -14.26 -5.25
CA TRP A 305 -36.86 -14.90 -6.57
C TRP A 305 -35.41 -15.02 -7.04
N GLY A 306 -34.43 -14.61 -6.23
CA GLY A 306 -33.00 -14.66 -6.56
C GLY A 306 -32.25 -13.36 -6.27
N LEU A 307 -31.03 -13.26 -6.80
CA LEU A 307 -30.19 -12.07 -6.73
C LEU A 307 -30.63 -11.02 -7.75
N GLU A 308 -30.65 -9.77 -7.34
CA GLU A 308 -30.95 -8.62 -8.19
C GLU A 308 -29.82 -7.60 -8.11
N PRO A 309 -29.22 -7.16 -9.25
CA PRO A 309 -28.19 -6.14 -9.23
C PRO A 309 -28.76 -4.79 -8.78
N VAL A 310 -28.05 -4.14 -7.86
CA VAL A 310 -28.42 -2.85 -7.31
C VAL A 310 -27.65 -1.77 -8.05
N TYR A 311 -28.39 -0.86 -8.69
CA TYR A 311 -27.83 0.34 -9.33
C TYR A 311 -27.82 1.56 -8.41
N GLU A 312 -28.52 1.50 -7.28
CA GLU A 312 -28.50 2.52 -6.24
C GLU A 312 -27.17 2.53 -5.48
N ARG A 313 -26.62 3.73 -5.25
CA ARG A 313 -25.30 3.92 -4.64
C ARG A 313 -25.35 4.02 -3.12
N PHE A 314 -25.92 3.02 -2.45
CA PHE A 314 -25.95 2.99 -0.98
C PHE A 314 -24.74 2.29 -0.36
N VAL A 315 -24.06 1.41 -1.12
CA VAL A 315 -22.72 0.91 -0.77
C VAL A 315 -21.71 1.80 -1.48
N LYS A 316 -20.73 2.32 -0.73
CA LYS A 316 -19.75 3.28 -1.25
C LYS A 316 -18.36 2.90 -0.76
N THR A 317 -17.36 3.33 -1.51
CA THR A 317 -15.96 3.23 -1.12
C THR A 317 -15.31 4.61 -1.13
N THR A 318 -14.40 4.83 -0.18
CA THR A 318 -13.50 5.99 -0.13
C THR A 318 -12.08 5.51 0.10
N GLY A 319 -11.07 6.35 -0.12
CA GLY A 319 -9.66 6.00 0.06
C GLY A 319 -8.83 6.24 -1.20
N GLU A 320 -7.54 5.93 -1.12
CA GLU A 320 -6.53 6.21 -2.17
C GLU A 320 -5.57 5.02 -2.30
N GLY A 321 -4.97 4.86 -3.49
CA GLY A 321 -3.91 3.87 -3.71
C GLY A 321 -4.34 2.40 -3.59
N GLY A 322 -5.64 2.12 -3.65
CA GLY A 322 -6.22 0.79 -3.48
C GLY A 322 -6.62 0.46 -2.03
N ASP A 323 -6.22 1.26 -1.05
CA ASP A 323 -6.73 1.12 0.32
C ASP A 323 -8.12 1.76 0.40
N ILE A 324 -9.15 0.94 0.52
CA ILE A 324 -10.55 1.37 0.48
C ILE A 324 -11.24 1.20 1.83
N ARG A 325 -12.17 2.10 2.10
CA ARG A 325 -13.11 2.07 3.22
C ARG A 325 -14.52 1.88 2.67
N LEU A 326 -15.08 0.69 2.85
CA LEU A 326 -16.43 0.37 2.44
C LEU A 326 -17.43 0.86 3.49
N THR A 327 -18.38 1.70 3.07
CA THR A 327 -19.46 2.24 3.90
C THR A 327 -20.81 1.85 3.33
N ILE A 328 -21.82 1.77 4.20
CA ILE A 328 -23.20 1.46 3.82
C ILE A 328 -24.10 2.57 4.37
N ASP A 329 -24.92 3.16 3.50
CA ASP A 329 -25.87 4.21 3.93
C ASP A 329 -26.93 3.64 4.88
N ALA A 330 -27.53 4.56 5.66
CA ALA A 330 -28.59 4.22 6.58
C ALA A 330 -29.80 3.60 5.84
N LEU A 331 -30.47 2.65 6.50
CA LEU A 331 -31.74 2.08 6.10
C LEU A 331 -32.80 2.55 7.09
N GLU A 332 -33.83 3.26 6.60
CA GLU A 332 -34.85 3.87 7.47
C GLU A 332 -35.61 2.84 8.32
N SER A 333 -35.94 1.68 7.74
CA SER A 333 -36.57 0.56 8.43
C SER A 333 -36.46 -0.73 7.61
N GLY A 334 -36.71 -1.87 8.26
CA GLY A 334 -36.72 -3.18 7.62
C GLY A 334 -35.36 -3.86 7.61
N GLU A 335 -35.18 -4.74 6.62
CA GLU A 335 -33.98 -5.56 6.46
C GLU A 335 -33.60 -5.65 4.97
N ARG A 336 -32.31 -5.61 4.68
CA ARG A 336 -31.77 -5.96 3.35
C ARG A 336 -30.54 -6.84 3.50
N GLU A 337 -30.47 -7.86 2.67
CA GLU A 337 -29.29 -8.72 2.54
C GLU A 337 -28.64 -8.47 1.18
N CYS A 338 -27.33 -8.30 1.16
CA CYS A 338 -26.60 -8.01 -0.07
C CYS A 338 -25.24 -8.70 -0.13
N TYR A 339 -24.79 -8.94 -1.36
CA TYR A 339 -23.42 -9.34 -1.71
C TYR A 339 -22.72 -8.18 -2.40
N VAL A 340 -21.47 -7.91 -2.02
CA VAL A 340 -20.66 -6.83 -2.57
C VAL A 340 -19.41 -7.39 -3.21
N TYR A 341 -19.15 -6.98 -4.45
CA TYR A 341 -17.97 -7.30 -5.24
C TYR A 341 -17.29 -6.02 -5.72
N ALA A 342 -15.97 -6.09 -5.92
CA ALA A 342 -15.20 -5.07 -6.64
C ALA A 342 -14.51 -5.73 -7.84
N LEU A 343 -14.88 -5.31 -9.05
CA LEU A 343 -14.29 -5.83 -10.27
C LEU A 343 -13.33 -4.79 -10.85
N PRO A 344 -12.22 -5.19 -11.47
CA PRO A 344 -11.52 -4.29 -12.38
C PRO A 344 -12.51 -3.71 -13.39
N THR A 345 -12.46 -2.41 -13.65
CA THR A 345 -13.45 -1.73 -14.49
C THR A 345 -13.51 -2.35 -15.89
N ALA A 346 -12.37 -2.75 -16.46
CA ALA A 346 -12.32 -3.45 -17.74
C ALA A 346 -13.09 -4.79 -17.74
N GLU A 347 -13.06 -5.54 -16.63
CA GLU A 347 -13.83 -6.77 -16.48
C GLU A 347 -15.33 -6.47 -16.41
N TYR A 348 -15.72 -5.46 -15.62
CA TYR A 348 -17.10 -4.99 -15.53
C TYR A 348 -17.67 -4.51 -16.88
N GLU A 349 -16.88 -3.76 -17.65
CA GLU A 349 -17.26 -3.31 -18.99
C GLU A 349 -17.40 -4.49 -19.97
N ALA A 350 -16.51 -5.47 -19.91
CA ALA A 350 -16.57 -6.68 -20.74
C ALA A 350 -17.80 -7.55 -20.43
N LEU A 351 -18.21 -7.60 -19.15
CA LEU A 351 -19.47 -8.22 -18.73
C LEU A 351 -20.68 -7.57 -19.41
N GLY A 352 -20.71 -6.23 -19.46
CA GLY A 352 -21.78 -5.41 -20.03
C GLY A 352 -23.10 -5.41 -19.23
N ASN A 353 -23.40 -6.46 -18.47
CA ASN A 353 -24.51 -6.53 -17.51
C ASN A 353 -24.07 -7.37 -16.28
N PRO A 354 -24.17 -6.84 -15.04
CA PRO A 354 -23.83 -7.60 -13.83
C PRO A 354 -24.67 -8.85 -13.61
N GLU A 355 -25.88 -8.98 -14.19
CA GLU A 355 -26.69 -10.22 -14.08
C GLU A 355 -25.96 -11.46 -14.60
N LYS A 356 -25.00 -11.30 -15.51
CA LYS A 356 -24.15 -12.41 -16.00
C LYS A 356 -23.21 -12.97 -14.94
N MET A 357 -23.09 -12.30 -13.79
CA MET A 357 -22.36 -12.84 -12.65
C MET A 357 -23.19 -13.86 -11.85
N ILE A 358 -24.52 -13.85 -11.98
CA ILE A 358 -25.41 -14.78 -11.28
C ILE A 358 -25.19 -16.18 -11.86
N ASP A 359 -25.18 -17.19 -11.00
CA ASP A 359 -25.01 -18.58 -11.41
C ASP A 359 -26.20 -19.04 -12.26
N GLU A 360 -25.92 -19.67 -13.41
CA GLU A 360 -26.96 -20.16 -14.32
C GLU A 360 -27.77 -21.31 -13.70
N GLU A 361 -27.18 -22.06 -12.76
CA GLU A 361 -27.82 -23.20 -12.07
C GLU A 361 -28.46 -22.80 -10.73
N ASP A 362 -28.06 -21.68 -10.12
CA ASP A 362 -28.63 -21.15 -8.88
C ASP A 362 -28.85 -19.62 -8.92
N PRO A 363 -30.09 -19.14 -9.12
CA PRO A 363 -30.37 -17.71 -9.19
C PRO A 363 -30.14 -16.97 -7.86
N ASN A 364 -29.87 -17.67 -6.75
CA ASN A 364 -29.58 -17.09 -5.44
C ASN A 364 -28.07 -16.92 -5.16
N ALA A 365 -27.21 -17.34 -6.08
CA ALA A 365 -25.77 -17.30 -5.92
C ALA A 365 -25.09 -16.52 -7.06
N VAL A 366 -23.98 -15.87 -6.73
CA VAL A 366 -23.04 -15.37 -7.73
C VAL A 366 -22.13 -16.53 -8.12
N SER A 367 -21.89 -16.71 -9.41
CA SER A 367 -21.01 -17.74 -9.94
C SER A 367 -19.64 -17.70 -9.27
N TRP A 368 -19.12 -18.88 -8.94
CA TRP A 368 -17.82 -19.05 -8.26
C TRP A 368 -16.64 -18.41 -9.01
N LEU A 369 -16.77 -18.18 -10.32
CA LEU A 369 -15.78 -17.47 -11.15
C LEU A 369 -15.45 -16.06 -10.63
N TYR A 370 -16.40 -15.43 -9.93
CA TYR A 370 -16.25 -14.08 -9.39
C TYR A 370 -15.84 -14.05 -7.91
N ASN A 371 -15.60 -15.20 -7.27
CA ASN A 371 -15.20 -15.26 -5.85
C ASN A 371 -13.93 -14.46 -5.54
N LYS A 372 -13.00 -14.35 -6.51
CA LYS A 372 -11.77 -13.54 -6.38
C LYS A 372 -12.03 -12.03 -6.24
N TYR A 373 -13.22 -11.57 -6.58
CA TYR A 373 -13.64 -10.16 -6.53
C TYR A 373 -14.59 -9.88 -5.34
N PHE A 374 -14.89 -10.90 -4.53
CA PHE A 374 -15.83 -10.79 -3.41
C PHE A 374 -15.25 -9.91 -2.31
N LEU A 375 -16.02 -8.95 -1.81
CA LEU A 375 -15.64 -8.14 -0.65
C LEU A 375 -16.35 -8.62 0.61
N MET A 376 -17.69 -8.64 0.59
CA MET A 376 -18.47 -9.02 1.76
C MET A 376 -19.91 -9.39 1.40
N ARG A 377 -20.51 -10.24 2.25
CA ARG A 377 -21.95 -10.44 2.35
C ARG A 377 -22.42 -9.80 3.65
N PHE A 378 -23.49 -9.03 3.60
CA PHE A 378 -24.05 -8.44 4.81
C PHE A 378 -25.58 -8.48 4.85
N THR A 379 -26.11 -8.51 6.07
CA THR A 379 -27.50 -8.24 6.39
C THR A 379 -27.56 -6.94 7.18
N GLN A 380 -28.15 -5.91 6.59
CA GLN A 380 -28.47 -4.67 7.31
C GLN A 380 -29.88 -4.75 7.84
N LYS A 381 -30.03 -4.68 9.16
CA LYS A 381 -31.31 -4.81 9.84
C LYS A 381 -31.33 -4.00 11.12
N GLU A 382 -32.52 -3.86 11.68
CA GLU A 382 -32.64 -3.43 13.06
C GLU A 382 -31.78 -4.35 13.92
N ASN A 383 -30.87 -3.76 14.69
CA ASN A 383 -30.25 -4.47 15.79
C ASN A 383 -31.35 -4.73 16.81
N LYS A 384 -32.16 -5.76 16.56
CA LYS A 384 -32.85 -6.46 17.64
C LYS A 384 -31.72 -7.02 18.46
N ALA A 385 -31.39 -6.33 19.55
CA ALA A 385 -30.72 -6.97 20.65
C ALA A 385 -31.48 -8.28 20.85
N GLU A 386 -30.79 -9.42 20.72
CA GLU A 386 -31.32 -10.65 21.27
C GLU A 386 -31.79 -10.31 22.68
N ALA A 387 -33.04 -10.66 22.99
CA ALA A 387 -33.63 -10.37 24.28
C ALA A 387 -32.77 -11.10 25.33
N GLY A 388 -31.78 -10.39 25.87
CA GLY A 388 -30.75 -10.92 26.75
C GLY A 388 -29.32 -10.49 26.40
N ASP A 389 -29.04 -9.20 26.16
CA ASP A 389 -27.81 -8.52 26.64
C ASP A 389 -27.85 -7.03 26.26
N GLU A 390 -28.40 -6.20 27.15
CA GLU A 390 -28.30 -4.75 27.05
C GLU A 390 -27.07 -4.26 27.81
N SER A 391 -25.93 -4.13 27.13
CA SER A 391 -24.85 -3.26 27.60
C SER A 391 -23.78 -3.07 26.53
N ALA A 392 -23.74 -1.86 25.96
CA ALA A 392 -22.56 -1.41 25.24
C ALA A 392 -21.48 -0.96 26.24
N ALA A 393 -20.20 -1.08 25.88
CA ALA A 393 -19.10 -0.68 26.76
C ALA A 393 -19.21 0.80 27.15
N PRO A 394 -18.83 1.17 28.38
CA PRO A 394 -18.70 2.57 28.77
C PRO A 394 -17.76 3.31 27.81
N ILE A 395 -18.13 4.54 27.45
CA ILE A 395 -17.30 5.43 26.65
C ILE A 395 -16.52 6.32 27.60
N ILE A 396 -15.20 6.37 27.43
CA ILE A 396 -14.29 7.07 28.35
C ILE A 396 -13.47 8.04 27.53
N LYS A 397 -13.44 9.30 27.96
CA LYS A 397 -12.62 10.34 27.32
C LYS A 397 -11.62 10.93 28.29
N LEU A 398 -10.38 11.05 27.83
CA LEU A 398 -9.33 11.84 28.45
C LEU A 398 -9.47 13.30 27.99
N MET A 399 -9.45 14.23 28.95
CA MET A 399 -9.59 15.68 28.70
C MET A 399 -10.82 16.05 27.87
N ASN A 400 -11.91 15.25 27.96
CA ASN A 400 -13.17 15.40 27.22
C ASN A 400 -13.13 15.16 25.70
N TYR A 401 -11.99 14.82 25.09
CA TYR A 401 -11.92 14.64 23.62
C TYR A 401 -11.16 13.41 23.14
N LEU A 402 -10.22 12.86 23.90
CA LEU A 402 -9.42 11.72 23.46
C LEU A 402 -10.01 10.42 23.99
N ASP A 403 -10.38 9.49 23.10
CA ASP A 403 -10.98 8.22 23.50
C ASP A 403 -9.98 7.31 24.23
N VAL A 404 -10.43 6.72 25.33
CA VAL A 404 -9.69 5.72 26.10
C VAL A 404 -10.29 4.34 25.81
N ALA A 405 -9.42 3.39 25.45
CA ALA A 405 -9.84 2.02 25.18
C ALA A 405 -10.50 1.38 26.41
N CYS A 406 -11.67 0.79 26.20
CA CYS A 406 -12.48 0.16 27.23
C CYS A 406 -12.89 -1.23 26.74
N THR A 407 -12.63 -2.27 27.53
CA THR A 407 -12.85 -3.67 27.15
C THR A 407 -13.59 -4.43 28.23
N LYS A 408 -14.42 -5.43 27.87
CA LYS A 408 -15.14 -6.27 28.86
C LYS A 408 -14.12 -7.21 29.55
N ASP A 409 -14.24 -7.38 30.86
CA ASP A 409 -13.43 -8.32 31.65
C ASP A 409 -13.89 -9.77 31.40
N VAL A 410 -13.43 -10.33 30.29
CA VAL A 410 -13.73 -11.72 29.89
C VAL A 410 -13.02 -12.76 30.76
N ASN A 411 -11.90 -12.39 31.39
CA ASN A 411 -11.10 -13.28 32.23
C ASN A 411 -11.59 -13.33 33.69
N GLY A 412 -12.57 -12.48 34.04
CA GLY A 412 -13.16 -12.42 35.37
C GLY A 412 -12.19 -11.94 36.44
N MET A 413 -11.17 -11.16 36.05
CA MET A 413 -10.15 -10.62 36.95
C MET A 413 -10.76 -9.79 38.10
N TYR A 414 -11.88 -9.12 37.84
CA TYR A 414 -12.55 -8.22 38.77
C TYR A 414 -13.84 -8.77 39.37
N LYS A 415 -14.24 -10.01 39.04
CA LYS A 415 -15.49 -10.61 39.54
C LYS A 415 -15.54 -10.74 41.06
N GLU A 416 -14.44 -11.15 41.70
CA GLU A 416 -14.37 -11.28 43.16
C GLU A 416 -14.45 -9.91 43.85
N VAL A 417 -13.83 -8.89 43.27
CA VAL A 417 -13.86 -7.53 43.79
C VAL A 417 -15.26 -6.91 43.62
N ALA A 418 -15.86 -7.03 42.44
CA ALA A 418 -17.19 -6.52 42.16
C ALA A 418 -18.27 -7.18 43.03
N SER A 419 -18.19 -8.50 43.24
CA SER A 419 -19.14 -9.23 44.11
C SER A 419 -18.96 -8.86 45.60
N SER A 420 -17.72 -8.75 46.07
CA SER A 420 -17.43 -8.52 47.50
C SER A 420 -17.62 -7.07 47.94
N TYR A 421 -17.27 -6.09 47.08
CA TYR A 421 -17.25 -4.67 47.44
C TYR A 421 -18.38 -3.86 46.80
N LEU A 422 -18.88 -4.27 45.64
CA LEU A 422 -19.93 -3.56 44.90
C LEU A 422 -21.25 -4.32 44.91
N ASN A 423 -21.31 -5.49 45.56
CA ASN A 423 -22.47 -6.38 45.56
C ASN A 423 -22.99 -6.71 44.14
N TYR A 424 -22.06 -6.83 43.17
CA TYR A 424 -22.36 -7.08 41.77
C TYR A 424 -21.89 -8.47 41.34
N ASN A 425 -22.83 -9.33 40.96
CA ASN A 425 -22.56 -10.71 40.52
C ASN A 425 -22.79 -10.93 39.01
N GLY A 426 -23.04 -9.85 38.26
CA GLY A 426 -23.19 -9.91 36.80
C GLY A 426 -21.84 -9.95 36.08
N ASP A 427 -21.90 -9.98 34.75
CA ASP A 427 -20.73 -10.07 33.88
C ASP A 427 -20.42 -8.76 33.13
N GLU A 428 -21.22 -7.70 33.33
CA GLU A 428 -21.00 -6.36 32.78
C GLU A 428 -19.94 -5.59 33.57
N ILE A 429 -18.72 -6.11 33.51
CA ILE A 429 -17.54 -5.52 34.11
C ILE A 429 -16.60 -5.12 32.97
N TYR A 430 -16.23 -3.84 32.94
CA TYR A 430 -15.37 -3.27 31.92
C TYR A 430 -14.09 -2.72 32.53
N VAL A 431 -13.01 -2.72 31.75
CA VAL A 431 -11.68 -2.30 32.17
C VAL A 431 -11.11 -1.31 31.16
N ALA A 432 -10.57 -0.23 31.69
CA ALA A 432 -9.83 0.80 30.96
C ALA A 432 -8.54 1.17 31.71
N SER A 433 -7.58 1.76 31.01
CA SER A 433 -6.31 2.21 31.62
C SER A 433 -6.05 3.67 31.32
N ALA A 434 -5.66 4.45 32.34
CA ALA A 434 -5.32 5.87 32.20
C ALA A 434 -4.22 6.30 33.19
N GLU A 435 -3.54 7.41 32.92
CA GLU A 435 -2.49 7.93 33.82
C GLU A 435 -3.11 8.58 35.07
N VAL A 436 -2.53 8.36 36.27
CA VAL A 436 -2.93 9.09 37.48
C VAL A 436 -2.83 10.60 37.26
N GLY A 437 -3.80 11.34 37.78
CA GLY A 437 -3.94 12.77 37.61
C GLY A 437 -4.68 13.17 36.33
N SER A 438 -5.01 12.20 35.46
CA SER A 438 -5.82 12.44 34.26
C SER A 438 -7.24 12.87 34.60
N SER A 439 -7.75 13.86 33.88
CA SER A 439 -9.18 14.20 33.89
C SER A 439 -9.92 13.28 32.93
N LEU A 440 -10.80 12.44 33.49
CA LEU A 440 -11.57 11.44 32.76
C LEU A 440 -13.05 11.78 32.80
N THR A 441 -13.71 11.54 31.68
CA THR A 441 -15.17 11.66 31.55
C THR A 441 -15.74 10.35 31.07
N VAL A 442 -16.68 9.80 31.84
CA VAL A 442 -17.26 8.48 31.62
C VAL A 442 -18.74 8.59 31.29
N ASN A 443 -19.13 8.08 30.12
CA ASN A 443 -20.51 7.77 29.79
C ASN A 443 -20.73 6.27 30.03
N PRO A 444 -21.66 5.86 30.91
CA PRO A 444 -21.88 4.45 31.22
C PRO A 444 -22.47 3.65 30.06
N ASN A 445 -23.03 4.33 29.04
CA ASN A 445 -23.63 3.73 27.86
C ASN A 445 -24.70 2.68 28.22
N ILE A 446 -25.56 3.05 29.17
CA ILE A 446 -26.71 2.25 29.60
C ILE A 446 -27.94 2.83 28.89
N LYS A 447 -28.66 1.99 28.17
CA LYS A 447 -29.82 2.40 27.39
C LYS A 447 -30.99 2.77 28.30
N ASN A 448 -31.72 3.83 27.95
CA ASN A 448 -32.87 4.34 28.71
C ASN A 448 -32.56 4.63 30.19
N TRP A 449 -31.30 4.93 30.52
CA TRP A 449 -30.85 5.15 31.88
C TRP A 449 -30.83 6.64 32.21
N ASP A 450 -31.68 7.03 33.15
CA ASP A 450 -31.82 8.41 33.62
C ASP A 450 -31.58 8.50 35.14
N PRO A 451 -30.38 8.92 35.59
CA PRO A 451 -30.03 9.06 37.01
C PRO A 451 -30.90 10.08 37.76
N THR A 452 -31.59 11.02 37.09
CA THR A 452 -32.47 11.98 37.77
C THR A 452 -33.67 11.30 38.43
N THR A 453 -34.09 10.16 37.90
CA THR A 453 -35.18 9.35 38.45
C THR A 453 -34.74 8.53 39.67
N MET A 454 -33.44 8.52 40.00
CA MET A 454 -32.80 7.63 40.97
C MET A 454 -31.97 8.37 42.02
N MET A 455 -32.15 9.69 42.16
CA MET A 455 -31.36 10.50 43.09
C MET A 455 -31.51 10.08 44.55
N GLU A 456 -32.66 9.50 44.93
CA GLU A 456 -32.93 9.02 46.29
C GLU A 456 -32.47 7.56 46.53
N THR A 457 -32.45 6.74 45.48
CA THR A 457 -32.12 5.30 45.56
C THR A 457 -30.66 4.99 45.22
N GLY A 458 -29.97 5.94 44.58
CA GLY A 458 -28.58 5.81 44.13
C GLY A 458 -28.50 5.42 42.65
N TYR A 459 -27.65 6.14 41.91
CA TYR A 459 -27.38 5.92 40.48
C TYR A 459 -25.91 5.60 40.19
N LEU A 460 -24.99 6.01 41.05
CA LEU A 460 -23.56 5.75 40.90
C LEU A 460 -22.92 5.63 42.27
N TYR A 461 -22.11 4.59 42.43
CA TYR A 461 -21.20 4.43 43.56
C TYR A 461 -19.79 4.25 43.03
N MET A 462 -18.84 5.04 43.51
CA MET A 462 -17.46 5.01 43.01
C MET A 462 -16.48 4.98 44.18
N ILE A 463 -15.49 4.09 44.10
CA ILE A 463 -14.57 3.80 45.20
C ILE A 463 -13.16 3.56 44.67
N GLY A 464 -12.16 4.10 45.36
CA GLY A 464 -10.74 3.82 45.12
C GLY A 464 -10.30 2.49 45.72
N SER A 465 -9.17 1.96 45.27
CA SER A 465 -8.62 0.70 45.81
C SER A 465 -8.21 0.77 47.29
N ASP A 466 -8.08 1.99 47.83
CA ASP A 466 -7.84 2.31 49.24
C ASP A 466 -9.11 2.26 50.10
N GLY A 467 -10.28 2.01 49.49
CA GLY A 467 -11.57 1.92 50.16
C GLY A 467 -12.25 3.27 50.41
N GLN A 468 -11.70 4.37 49.87
CA GLN A 468 -12.34 5.68 49.97
C GLN A 468 -13.33 5.92 48.84
N GLU A 469 -14.51 6.43 49.20
CA GLU A 469 -15.53 6.84 48.24
C GLU A 469 -15.07 8.08 47.46
N ILE A 470 -15.32 8.07 46.14
CA ILE A 470 -14.99 9.16 45.23
C ILE A 470 -16.31 9.66 44.63
N VAL A 471 -16.52 10.97 44.66
CA VAL A 471 -17.72 11.60 44.08
C VAL A 471 -17.33 12.26 42.75
N PRO A 472 -17.72 11.70 41.59
CA PRO A 472 -17.49 12.34 40.30
C PRO A 472 -18.50 13.47 40.06
N GLU A 473 -18.14 14.41 39.20
CA GLU A 473 -19.01 15.51 38.78
C GLU A 473 -19.96 15.03 37.66
N PRO A 474 -21.28 14.99 37.89
CA PRO A 474 -22.24 14.60 36.86
C PRO A 474 -22.52 15.77 35.90
N SER A 475 -22.64 15.47 34.60
CA SER A 475 -22.99 16.43 33.55
C SER A 475 -23.68 15.73 32.38
N MET A 476 -24.04 16.47 31.33
CA MET A 476 -24.57 15.96 30.08
C MET A 476 -23.66 16.33 28.90
N ASP A 477 -23.49 15.42 27.95
CA ASP A 477 -22.79 15.70 26.69
C ASP A 477 -23.69 16.43 25.66
N GLU A 478 -23.13 16.73 24.48
CA GLU A 478 -23.82 17.42 23.39
C GLU A 478 -25.03 16.65 22.84
N ASN A 479 -25.15 15.36 23.14
CA ASN A 479 -26.25 14.48 22.71
C ASN A 479 -27.20 14.15 23.88
N GLU A 480 -27.16 14.93 24.96
CA GLU A 480 -27.98 14.74 26.17
C GLU A 480 -27.72 13.43 26.92
N ASN A 481 -26.57 12.78 26.71
CA ASN A 481 -26.20 11.60 27.50
C ASN A 481 -25.51 11.98 28.79
N TRP A 482 -25.78 11.22 29.85
CA TRP A 482 -25.12 11.39 31.14
C TRP A 482 -23.64 11.04 31.10
N ILE A 483 -22.83 11.94 31.65
CA ILE A 483 -21.40 11.78 31.80
C ILE A 483 -20.96 12.09 33.23
N PHE A 484 -19.90 11.43 33.67
CA PHE A 484 -19.32 11.59 35.01
C PHE A 484 -17.83 11.93 34.88
N ALA A 485 -17.47 13.14 35.32
CA ALA A 485 -16.11 13.65 35.24
C ALA A 485 -15.38 13.49 36.58
N PHE A 486 -14.13 13.03 36.55
CA PHE A 486 -13.29 12.94 37.74
C PHE A 486 -11.80 12.98 37.39
N LEU A 487 -10.97 13.33 38.38
CA LEU A 487 -9.52 13.18 38.29
C LEU A 487 -9.13 11.79 38.80
N LEU A 488 -8.41 11.01 38.00
CA LEU A 488 -7.93 9.69 38.43
C LEU A 488 -6.96 9.86 39.61
N PRO A 489 -7.29 9.37 40.82
CA PRO A 489 -6.44 9.54 41.99
C PRO A 489 -5.21 8.62 41.93
N ASP A 490 -4.20 8.91 42.75
CA ASP A 490 -3.01 8.07 42.93
C ASP A 490 -3.31 6.73 43.61
N THR A 491 -4.52 6.60 44.18
CA THR A 491 -5.08 5.38 44.76
C THR A 491 -5.77 4.46 43.74
N ALA A 492 -5.64 4.74 42.43
CA ALA A 492 -6.14 3.85 41.37
C ALA A 492 -5.55 2.41 41.51
N PRO A 493 -6.30 1.34 41.18
CA PRO A 493 -7.51 1.34 40.36
C PRO A 493 -8.75 1.91 41.05
N VAL A 494 -9.64 2.47 40.25
CA VAL A 494 -10.93 3.01 40.69
C VAL A 494 -12.05 2.15 40.12
N TYR A 495 -13.07 1.90 40.94
CA TYR A 495 -14.24 1.11 40.58
C TYR A 495 -15.48 2.01 40.55
N MET A 496 -16.17 2.05 39.42
CA MET A 496 -17.43 2.76 39.23
C MET A 496 -18.56 1.76 39.05
N ALA A 497 -19.52 1.74 39.97
CA ALA A 497 -20.71 0.89 39.92
C ALA A 497 -21.93 1.74 39.55
N PHE A 498 -22.40 1.56 38.32
CA PHE A 498 -23.62 2.21 37.83
C PHE A 498 -24.84 1.42 38.28
N GLN A 499 -25.83 2.13 38.80
CA GLN A 499 -27.00 1.56 39.47
C GLN A 499 -28.28 1.93 38.75
N ASP A 500 -29.21 0.97 38.72
CA ASP A 500 -30.59 1.14 38.31
C ASP A 500 -31.47 0.90 39.55
N ASN A 501 -32.04 1.97 40.11
CA ASN A 501 -32.83 1.96 41.34
C ASN A 501 -32.10 1.28 42.53
N GLY A 502 -30.83 1.63 42.75
CA GLY A 502 -30.00 1.09 43.83
C GLY A 502 -29.43 -0.31 43.58
N LYS A 503 -29.71 -0.95 42.44
CA LYS A 503 -29.11 -2.23 42.03
C LYS A 503 -28.00 -1.98 41.00
N VAL A 504 -26.80 -2.49 41.26
CA VAL A 504 -25.69 -2.37 40.29
C VAL A 504 -26.01 -3.16 39.03
N VAL A 505 -25.90 -2.50 37.88
CA VAL A 505 -26.15 -3.08 36.54
C VAL A 505 -24.88 -3.19 35.70
N LYS A 506 -23.90 -2.31 35.93
CA LYS A 506 -22.64 -2.25 35.20
C LYS A 506 -21.50 -1.75 36.09
N VAL A 507 -20.31 -2.31 35.92
CA VAL A 507 -19.10 -1.89 36.62
C VAL A 507 -18.04 -1.48 35.59
N LEU A 508 -17.40 -0.33 35.82
CA LEU A 508 -16.17 0.08 35.14
C LEU A 508 -15.02 0.09 36.13
N VAL A 509 -13.88 -0.47 35.73
CA VAL A 509 -12.61 -0.42 36.45
C VAL A 509 -11.61 0.40 35.64
N VAL A 510 -11.02 1.41 36.27
CA VAL A 510 -9.99 2.26 35.64
C VAL A 510 -8.66 2.01 36.33
N GLU A 511 -7.72 1.40 35.61
CA GLU A 511 -6.38 1.07 36.08
C GLU A 511 -5.36 2.19 35.77
N PRO A 512 -4.33 2.35 36.61
CA PRO A 512 -3.19 3.19 36.27
C PRO A 512 -2.29 2.52 35.21
N THR A 513 -1.80 3.28 34.24
CA THR A 513 -0.96 2.79 33.12
C THR A 513 0.34 2.08 33.53
N TYR A 514 0.90 2.36 34.72
CA TYR A 514 2.17 1.76 35.17
C TYR A 514 2.05 0.27 35.60
N ASN A 515 0.83 -0.27 35.70
CA ASN A 515 0.59 -1.59 36.30
C ASN A 515 0.58 -2.77 35.31
N GLN A 516 0.97 -2.57 34.04
CA GLN A 516 1.01 -3.67 33.05
C GLN A 516 2.04 -4.79 33.33
N SER A 517 2.77 -4.77 34.47
CA SER A 517 3.82 -5.75 34.78
C SER A 517 3.80 -6.39 36.18
N LYS A 518 2.78 -6.17 37.03
CA LYS A 518 2.71 -6.83 38.34
C LYS A 518 1.47 -7.71 38.45
N LYS A 519 1.69 -9.04 38.53
CA LYS A 519 0.74 -9.97 39.15
C LYS A 519 0.24 -9.32 40.44
N HIS A 520 -1.06 -9.08 40.52
CA HIS A 520 -1.69 -8.44 41.67
C HIS A 520 -1.31 -9.18 42.96
N THR A 521 -0.63 -8.45 43.83
CA THR A 521 -0.49 -8.84 45.23
C THR A 521 -1.88 -8.89 45.82
N SER A 522 -2.24 -10.04 46.40
CA SER A 522 -3.46 -10.29 47.16
C SER A 522 -3.84 -9.10 48.05
N PHE A 523 -5.11 -8.68 48.00
CA PHE A 523 -5.72 -7.87 49.06
C PHE A 523 -5.44 -8.53 50.41
N SER A 524 -4.64 -7.88 51.25
CA SER A 524 -4.51 -8.30 52.64
C SER A 524 -5.86 -8.10 53.31
N LYS A 525 -6.43 -9.20 53.83
CA LYS A 525 -7.58 -9.22 54.74
C LYS A 525 -7.56 -8.00 55.68
N ILE A 526 -8.46 -7.05 55.46
CA ILE A 526 -8.87 -6.12 56.51
C ILE A 526 -10.05 -6.79 57.20
N SER A 527 -9.86 -7.12 58.49
CA SER A 527 -10.91 -7.67 59.33
C SER A 527 -12.00 -6.64 59.58
N LYS A 528 -13.25 -7.13 59.62
CA LYS A 528 -14.50 -6.46 60.00
C LYS A 528 -14.38 -5.31 61.00
#